data_AF-A0A2V8HZE7-F1
#
_entry.id   AF-A0A2V8HZE7-F1
#
_cell.length_a   1.000
_cell.length_b   1.000
_cell.length_c   1.000
_cell.angle_alpha   90.00
_cell.angle_beta   90.00
_cell.angle_gamma   90.00
#
_symmetry.space_group_name_H-M   'P 1'
#
loop_
_entity.id
_entity.type
_entity.pdbx_description
1 polymer ?
#
loop_
_entity_poly.entity_id
_entity_poly.type
_entity_poly.pdbx_seq_one_letter_code
_entity_poly.pdbx_strand_id
1 'polypeptide(L)' 'GWIFVAGIVLFSGSLYTLALTGVGTLGAITPIGGLLFLIGWLCLAAFALA' A
#
# COMPACT_ATOMS: atom_id res chain seq x y z
N GLY A 1 -12.61 -0.02 3.64
CA GLY A 1 -11.81 -1.24 3.80
C GLY A 1 -10.94 -1.55 2.60
N TRP A 2 -11.52 -1.64 1.40
CA TRP A 2 -10.82 -2.06 0.18
C TRP A 2 -9.53 -1.30 -0.16
N ILE A 3 -9.48 0.02 0.06
CA ILE A 3 -8.25 0.82 -0.12
C ILE A 3 -7.10 0.31 0.77
N PHE A 4 -7.38 -0.06 2.03
CA PHE A 4 -6.36 -0.66 2.90
C PHE A 4 -5.90 -2.03 2.39
N VAL A 5 -6.83 -2.87 1.93
CA VAL A 5 -6.49 -4.20 1.39
C VAL A 5 -5.61 -4.07 0.15
N ALA A 6 -5.97 -3.20 -0.78
CA ALA A 6 -5.17 -2.91 -1.98
C ALA A 6 -3.79 -2.33 -1.60
N GLY A 7 -3.75 -1.42 -0.61
CA GLY A 7 -2.51 -0.88 -0.04
C GLY A 7 -1.59 -1.97 0.52
N ILE A 8 -2.13 -2.90 1.32
CA ILE A 8 -1.39 -4.04 1.88
C ILE A 8 -0.79 -4.90 0.78
N VAL A 9 -1.62 -5.31 -0.20
CA VAL A 9 -1.17 -6.20 -1.27
C VAL A 9 -0.08 -5.55 -2.10
N LEU A 10 -0.25 -4.29 -2.51
CA LEU A 10 0.73 -3.60 -3.37
C LEU A 10 1.99 -3.19 -2.62
N PHE A 11 1.88 -2.76 -1.36
CA PHE A 11 3.03 -2.32 -0.56
C PHE A 11 3.84 -3.50 -0.02
N SER A 12 3.21 -4.43 0.70
CA SER A 12 3.91 -5.56 1.31
C SER A 12 4.31 -6.59 0.24
N GLY A 13 3.45 -6.82 -0.76
CA GLY A 13 3.74 -7.74 -1.86
C GLY A 13 4.95 -7.30 -2.68
N SER A 14 5.10 -6.02 -3.01
CA SER A 14 6.29 -5.52 -3.73
C SER A 14 7.57 -5.71 -2.93
N LEU A 15 7.55 -5.44 -1.62
CA LEU A 15 8.71 -5.60 -0.76
C LEU A 15 9.07 -7.07 -0.52
N TYR A 16 8.09 -7.95 -0.35
CA TYR A 16 8.34 -9.39 -0.21
C TYR A 16 8.89 -9.99 -1.50
N THR A 17 8.32 -9.64 -2.65
CA THR A 17 8.87 -10.08 -3.94
C THR A 17 10.29 -9.57 -4.14
N LEU A 18 10.57 -8.29 -3.83
CA LEU A 18 11.92 -7.72 -3.85
C LEU A 18 12.87 -8.50 -2.93
N ALA A 19 12.48 -8.76 -1.68
CA ALA A 19 13.31 -9.44 -0.69
C ALA A 19 13.62 -10.90 -1.07
N LEU A 20 12.66 -11.61 -1.67
CA LEU A 20 12.80 -13.03 -2.02
C LEU A 20 13.48 -13.26 -3.37
N THR A 21 13.32 -12.34 -4.33
CA THR A 21 13.77 -12.53 -5.72
C THR A 21 14.89 -11.60 -6.14
N GLY A 22 15.13 -10.51 -5.39
CA GLY A 22 16.10 -9.46 -5.75
C GLY A 22 15.67 -8.56 -6.92
N VAL A 23 14.43 -8.70 -7.44
CA VAL A 23 13.95 -7.90 -8.58
C VAL A 23 13.65 -6.46 -8.14
N GLY A 24 14.68 -5.60 -8.23
CA GLY A 24 14.67 -4.19 -7.81
C GLY A 24 13.54 -3.34 -8.41
N THR A 25 13.14 -3.62 -9.65
CA THR A 25 12.13 -2.83 -10.37
C THR A 25 10.74 -2.92 -9.74
N LEU A 26 10.41 -4.03 -9.05
CA LEU A 26 9.16 -4.19 -8.32
C LEU A 26 9.08 -3.27 -7.10
N GLY A 27 10.23 -2.83 -6.56
CA GLY A 27 10.29 -1.85 -5.47
C GLY A 27 9.60 -0.53 -5.82
N ALA A 28 9.55 -0.15 -7.10
CA ALA A 28 8.87 1.06 -7.57
C ALA A 28 7.33 0.99 -7.45
N ILE A 29 6.75 -0.18 -7.17
CA ILE A 29 5.31 -0.36 -6.89
C ILE A 29 4.97 0.06 -5.44
N THR A 30 5.94 -0.03 -4.52
CA THR A 30 5.76 0.25 -3.09
C THR A 30 5.15 1.64 -2.81
N PRO A 31 5.56 2.74 -3.46
CA PRO A 31 4.95 4.06 -3.27
C PRO A 31 3.45 4.09 -3.59
N ILE A 32 2.98 3.29 -4.56
CA ILE A 32 1.56 3.21 -4.92
C ILE A 32 0.75 2.60 -3.77
N GLY A 33 1.26 1.51 -3.18
CA GLY A 33 0.65 0.91 -1.99
C GLY A 33 0.64 1.87 -0.78
N GLY A 34 1.71 2.65 -0.62
CA GLY A 34 1.79 3.70 0.41
C GLY A 34 0.76 4.81 0.21
N LEU A 35 0.56 5.26 -1.03
CA LEU A 35 -0.47 6.25 -1.36
C LEU A 35 -1.88 5.72 -1.05
N LEU A 36 -2.16 4.44 -1.35
CA LEU A 36 -3.42 3.82 -0.97
C LEU A 36 -3.58 3.77 0.55
N PHE A 37 -2.53 3.50 1.31
CA PHE A 37 -2.62 3.60 2.78
C PHE A 37 -2.97 5.00 3.26
N LEU A 38 -2.34 6.05 2.69
CA LEU A 38 -2.67 7.44 3.02
C LEU A 38 -4.15 7.74 2.73
N ILE A 39 -4.65 7.36 1.55
CA ILE A 39 -6.06 7.53 1.19
C ILE A 39 -6.97 6.77 2.16
N GLY A 40 -6.61 5.53 2.51
CA GLY A 40 -7.39 4.71 3.44
C GLY A 40 -7.53 5.36 4.81
N TRP A 41 -6.43 5.88 5.35
CA TRP A 41 -6.42 6.61 6.62
C TRP A 41 -7.21 7.92 6.54
N LEU A 42 -7.05 8.69 5.46
CA LEU A 42 -7.83 9.92 5.24
C LEU A 42 -9.33 9.63 5.18
N CYS A 43 -9.77 8.59 4.45
CA CYS A 43 -11.18 8.19 4.40
C CYS A 43 -11.70 7.76 5.79
N LEU A 44 -10.91 7.01 6.55
CA LEU A 44 -11.30 6.57 7.89
C LEU A 44 -11.43 7.76 8.84
N ALA A 45 -10.45 8.67 8.83
CA ALA A 45 -10.49 9.89 9.63
C ALA A 45 -11.66 10.80 9.24
N ALA A 46 -11.90 11.00 7.93
CA ALA A 46 -13.02 11.80 7.45
C ALA A 46 -14.37 11.24 7.89
N PHE A 47 -14.55 9.92 7.83
CA PHE A 47 -15.78 9.29 8.32
C PHE A 47 -15.91 9.36 9.85
N ALA A 48 -14.80 9.21 10.59
CA ALA A 48 -14.82 9.27 12.06
C ALA A 48 -15.05 10.69 12.62
N LEU A 49 -14.73 11.73 11.83
CA LEU A 49 -14.89 13.14 12.19
C LEU A 49 -16.19 13.77 11.66
N ALA A 50 -16.96 13.04 10.86
CA ALA A 50 -18.27 13.46 10.36
C ALA A 50 -19.38 13.13 11.36
#